data_AF-A0A349M1I9-F1
#
_entry.id   AF-A0A349M1I9-F1
#
_cell.length_a   1.000
_cell.length_b   1.000
_cell.length_c   1.000
_cell.angle_alpha   90.00
_cell.angle_beta   90.00
_cell.angle_gamma   90.00
#
_symmetry.space_group_name_H-M   'P 1'
#
loop_
_entity.id
_entity.type
_entity.pdbx_description
1 polymer ?
#
loop_
_entity_poly.entity_id
_entity_poly.type
_entity_poly.pdbx_seq_one_letter_code
_entity_poly.pdbx_strand_id
1 'polypeptide(L)' 'AVELRQIFDPEQTTTYRLIHSEGDGLPGLVVDRFSDILVAQIHTAGMERLRPLLIDALVEGTSAAGI' A
#
# COMPACT_ATOMS: atom_id res chain seq x y z
N ALA A 1 -6.41 5.27 3.76
CA ALA A 1 -5.04 4.75 3.90
C ALA A 1 -3.98 5.85 3.72
N VAL A 2 -3.71 6.36 2.51
CA VAL A 2 -2.63 7.36 2.26
C VAL A 2 -2.72 8.59 3.16
N GLU A 3 -3.89 9.23 3.23
CA GLU A 3 -4.12 10.43 4.06
C GLU A 3 -3.80 10.17 5.55
N LEU A 4 -4.18 9.00 6.07
CA LEU A 4 -3.90 8.62 7.46
C LEU A 4 -2.39 8.50 7.76
N ARG A 5 -1.56 8.29 6.73
CA ARG A 5 -0.10 8.13 6.87
C ARG A 5 0.67 9.44 6.68
N GLN A 6 -0.01 10.54 6.37
CA GLN A 6 0.60 11.88 6.35
C GLN A 6 1.03 12.38 7.74
N ILE A 7 0.70 11.64 8.80
CA ILE A 7 1.20 11.89 10.16
C ILE A 7 2.71 11.65 10.28
N PHE A 8 3.31 10.87 9.39
CA PHE A 8 4.73 10.59 9.41
C PHE A 8 5.51 11.75 8.79
N ASP A 9 6.57 12.17 9.47
CA ASP A 9 7.54 13.10 8.91
C ASP A 9 8.36 12.37 7.82
N PRO A 10 8.29 12.78 6.54
CA PRO A 10 8.98 12.10 5.45
C PRO A 10 10.51 12.18 5.55
N GLU A 11 11.08 13.15 6.28
CA GLU A 11 12.53 13.23 6.49
C GLU A 11 13.03 12.20 7.51
N GLN A 12 12.16 11.77 8.42
CA GLN A 12 12.51 10.82 9.49
C GLN A 12 12.00 9.41 9.24
N THR A 13 10.85 9.27 8.58
CA THR A 13 10.15 7.99 8.41
C THR A 13 9.75 7.78 6.95
N THR A 14 10.57 7.03 6.23
CA THR A 14 10.31 6.64 4.83
C THR A 14 9.72 5.23 4.71
N THR A 15 9.69 4.48 5.81
CA THR A 15 9.22 3.10 5.85
C THR A 15 8.07 2.94 6.82
N TYR A 16 6.92 2.49 6.33
CA TYR A 16 5.71 2.31 7.14
C TYR A 16 4.69 1.41 6.44
N ARG A 17 3.72 0.91 7.21
CA ARG A 17 2.56 0.22 6.65
C ARG A 17 1.59 1.20 6.02
N LEU A 18 1.49 1.17 4.70
CA LEU A 18 0.58 2.01 3.93
C LEU A 18 -0.87 1.50 4.02
N ILE A 19 -1.07 0.18 3.85
CA ILE A 19 -2.38 -0.47 3.93
C ILE A 19 -2.32 -1.60 4.94
N HIS A 20 -3.23 -1.58 5.92
CA HIS A 20 -3.38 -2.55 6.99
C HIS A 20 -4.66 -3.37 6.86
N SER A 21 -4.85 -4.03 5.71
CA SER A 21 -5.92 -4.99 5.45
C SER A 21 -7.31 -4.48 5.87
N GLU A 22 -8.05 -5.24 6.68
CA GLU A 22 -9.38 -4.90 7.18
C GLU A 22 -9.40 -3.56 7.92
N GLY A 23 -8.30 -3.19 8.59
CA GLY A 23 -8.16 -1.93 9.31
C GLY A 23 -8.20 -0.69 8.40
N ASP A 24 -7.88 -0.86 7.11
CA ASP A 24 -7.98 0.18 6.07
C ASP A 24 -9.12 -0.11 5.07
N GLY A 25 -10.02 -1.06 5.37
CA GLY A 25 -11.17 -1.39 4.53
C GLY A 25 -10.85 -2.23 3.28
N LEU A 26 -9.66 -2.84 3.22
CA LEU A 26 -9.20 -3.67 2.09
C LEU A 26 -8.82 -5.09 2.56
N PRO A 27 -9.80 -5.95 2.90
CA PRO A 27 -9.55 -7.26 3.48
C PRO A 27 -8.63 -8.14 2.61
N GLY A 28 -7.55 -8.64 3.22
CA GLY A 28 -6.58 -9.49 2.56
C GLY A 28 -5.52 -8.77 1.74
N LEU A 29 -5.41 -7.44 1.83
CA LEU A 29 -4.33 -6.66 1.23
C LEU A 29 -3.50 -5.98 2.32
N VAL A 30 -2.20 -6.29 2.36
CA VAL A 30 -1.22 -5.53 3.13
C VAL A 30 -0.25 -4.89 2.16
N VAL A 31 0.05 -3.60 2.36
CA VAL A 31 1.06 -2.89 1.58
C VAL A 31 1.98 -2.16 2.54
N ASP A 32 3.26 -2.50 2.50
CA ASP A 32 4.32 -1.81 3.21
C ASP A 32 5.08 -0.93 2.22
N ARG A 33 5.35 0.33 2.59
CA ARG A 33 6.16 1.26 1.81
C ARG A 33 7.57 1.27 2.37
N PHE A 34 8.56 1.10 1.51
CA PHE A 34 9.99 1.21 1.79
C PHE A 34 10.57 2.29 0.88
N SER A 35 10.60 3.53 1.37
CA SER A 35 10.95 4.71 0.58
C SER A 35 10.06 4.81 -0.67
N ASP A 36 10.61 4.52 -1.86
CA ASP A 36 9.91 4.65 -3.14
C ASP A 36 9.42 3.30 -3.69
N ILE A 37 9.60 2.21 -2.95
CA ILE A 37 9.15 0.88 -3.34
C ILE A 37 8.01 0.44 -2.43
N LEU A 38 6.97 -0.11 -3.03
CA LEU A 38 5.89 -0.79 -2.32
C LEU A 38 6.16 -2.29 -2.29
N VAL A 39 5.73 -2.94 -1.21
CA VAL A 39 5.70 -4.41 -1.11
C VAL A 39 4.27 -4.81 -0.78
N ALA A 40 3.61 -5.48 -1.71
CA ALA A 40 2.24 -5.92 -1.54
C ALA A 40 2.16 -7.41 -1.18
N GLN A 41 1.33 -7.73 -0.18
CA GLN A 41 0.96 -9.08 0.19
C GLN A 41 -0.54 -9.26 0.00
N ILE A 42 -0.91 -10.30 -0.75
CA ILE A 42 -2.30 -10.66 -1.04
C ILE A 42 -2.62 -11.99 -0.37
N HIS A 43 -3.62 -11.99 0.50
CA HIS A 43 -3.98 -13.13 1.34
C HIS A 43 -5.34 -13.76 1.02
N THR A 44 -6.08 -13.20 0.05
CA THR A 44 -7.38 -13.74 -0.36
C THR A 44 -7.47 -13.90 -1.87
N ALA A 45 -8.19 -14.92 -2.31
CA ALA A 45 -8.43 -15.15 -3.74
C ALA A 45 -9.22 -14.00 -4.40
N GLY A 46 -10.06 -13.29 -3.64
CA GLY A 46 -10.79 -12.12 -4.12
C GLY A 46 -9.84 -10.98 -4.47
N MET A 47 -8.93 -10.65 -3.54
CA MET A 47 -7.94 -9.61 -3.74
C MET A 47 -6.92 -9.99 -4.83
N GLU A 48 -6.58 -11.27 -4.95
CA GLU A 48 -5.70 -11.78 -6.02
C GLU A 48 -6.26 -11.55 -7.42
N ARG A 49 -7.57 -11.77 -7.61
CA ARG A 49 -8.23 -11.48 -8.89
C ARG A 49 -8.20 -9.99 -9.26
N LEU A 50 -8.04 -9.11 -8.28
CA LEU A 50 -7.96 -7.66 -8.49
C LEU A 50 -6.51 -7.18 -8.66
N ARG A 51 -5.51 -8.06 -8.59
CA ARG A 51 -4.07 -7.70 -8.61
C ARG A 51 -3.70 -6.68 -9.71
N PRO A 52 -4.10 -6.83 -10.99
CA PRO A 52 -3.74 -5.84 -12.01
C PRO A 52 -4.26 -4.43 -11.68
N LEU A 53 -5.53 -4.33 -11.25
CA LEU A 53 -6.15 -3.07 -10.86
C LEU A 53 -5.54 -2.47 -9.60
N LEU A 54 -5.13 -3.32 -8.64
CA LEU A 54 -4.44 -2.88 -7.43
C LEU A 54 -3.07 -2.28 -7.75
N ILE A 55 -2.30 -2.91 -8.63
CA ILE A 55 -0.97 -2.40 -9.04
C ILE A 55 -1.11 -1.01 -9.64
N ASP A 56 -2.02 -0.83 -10.60
CA ASP A 56 -2.22 0.47 -11.25
C ASP A 56 -2.63 1.55 -10.24
N ALA A 57 -3.63 1.25 -9.39
CA ALA A 57 -4.13 2.18 -8.38
C ALA A 57 -3.08 2.53 -7.31
N LEU A 58 -2.23 1.57 -6.93
CA LEU A 58 -1.17 1.79 -5.94
C LEU A 58 -0.05 2.67 -6.50
N VAL A 59 0.37 2.45 -7.75
CA VAL A 59 1.39 3.28 -8.39
C VAL A 59 0.88 4.71 -8.56
N GLU A 60 -0.33 4.89 -9.10
CA GLU A 60 -0.94 6.21 -9.31
C GLU A 60 -1.17 6.96 -7.98
N GLY A 61 -1.76 6.27 -6.99
CA GLY A 61 -2.17 6.88 -5.73
C GLY A 61 -1.03 7.19 -4.75
N THR A 62 0.18 6.67 -4.98
CA THR A 62 1.31 6.80 -4.03
C THR A 62 2.55 7.46 -4.62
N SER A 63 2.62 7.60 -5.94
CA SER A 63 3.82 8.06 -6.67
C SER A 63 5.08 7.24 -6.37
N ALA A 64 4.92 5.97 -5.98
CA ALA A 64 6.03 5.05 -5.80
C ALA A 64 6.72 4.74 -7.14
N ALA A 65 8.03 4.52 -7.10
CA ALA A 65 8.82 4.13 -8.26
C ALA A 65 8.56 2.67 -8.69
N GLY A 66 8.05 1.83 -7.79
CA GLY A 66 7.71 0.44 -8.09
C GLY A 66 6.94 -0.27 -6.97
N ILE A 67 6.47 -1.48 -7.29
CA ILE A 67 5.69 -2.40 -6.43
C ILE A 67 6.04 -3.86 -6.73
#